data_AF-D9W527-F1
#
_entry.id   AF-D9W527-F1
#
_cell.length_a   1.000
_cell.length_b   1.000
_cell.length_c   1.000
_cell.angle_alpha   90.00
_cell.angle_beta   90.00
_cell.angle_gamma   90.00
#
_symmetry.space_group_name_H-M   'P 1'
#
loop_
_entity.id
_entity.type
_entity.pdbx_description
1 polymer ?
#
loop_
_entity_poly.entity_id
_entity_poly.type
_entity_poly.pdbx_seq_one_letter_code
_entity_poly.pdbx_strand_id
1 'polypeptide(L)'
;MKPAPAISLSWVLDLTSAPARALFCGTAGAACRWARVTDPIFPTGNVRPLWPMAAAPACHLCPADGRAPADPAFTVTFRPASGPSRRVGLCAYCQVGRPGRERDELGPADVAWRALERDATRLLTAHEQGHWTPSDGEAEFAAGLARMPWTEESMRTAVREASNIVYAGRLLRALDNNAIVVLRHVPPDDRALHSLRRLVDVLATEWERPPGGHSPDAA
;
A
#
# COMPACT_ATOMS: atom_id res chain seq x y z
N MET A 1 -24.73 -50.28 21.46
CA MET A 1 -23.48 -50.07 20.71
C MET A 1 -22.96 -48.69 21.06
N LYS A 2 -21.80 -48.58 21.71
CA LYS A 2 -21.12 -47.30 22.01
C LYS A 2 -20.29 -46.88 20.78
N PRO A 3 -20.36 -45.63 20.29
CA PRO A 3 -19.48 -45.18 19.23
C PRO A 3 -18.03 -45.07 19.74
N ALA A 4 -17.09 -45.53 18.92
CA ALA A 4 -15.65 -45.42 19.17
C ALA A 4 -15.20 -43.94 19.15
N PRO A 5 -14.20 -43.54 19.94
CA PRO A 5 -13.73 -42.16 19.97
C PRO A 5 -13.08 -41.76 18.65
N ALA A 6 -13.42 -40.56 18.18
CA ALA A 6 -12.80 -39.94 17.01
C ALA A 6 -11.33 -39.63 17.30
N ILE A 7 -10.43 -40.15 16.46
CA ILE A 7 -9.00 -39.86 16.50
C ILE A 7 -8.79 -38.49 15.85
N SER A 8 -8.36 -37.51 16.64
CA SER A 8 -7.92 -36.21 16.14
C SER A 8 -6.42 -36.26 15.84
N LEU A 9 -6.05 -36.08 14.57
CA LEU A 9 -4.64 -36.01 14.13
C LEU A 9 -4.31 -34.54 13.84
N SER A 10 -3.32 -34.00 14.56
CA SER A 10 -2.77 -32.66 14.33
C SER A 10 -1.42 -32.80 13.63
N TRP A 11 -1.21 -32.03 12.57
CA TRP A 11 0.01 -32.08 11.75
C TRP A 11 0.65 -30.70 11.69
N VAL A 12 1.97 -30.66 11.84
CA VAL A 12 2.79 -29.46 11.59
C VAL A 12 3.76 -29.78 10.46
N LEU A 13 3.64 -29.05 9.36
CA LEU A 13 4.52 -29.14 8.20
C LEU A 13 5.55 -28.02 8.29
N ASP A 14 6.83 -28.38 8.29
CA ASP A 14 7.93 -27.44 8.10
C ASP A 14 8.43 -27.55 6.66
N LEU A 15 8.13 -26.53 5.85
CA LEU A 15 8.51 -26.43 4.45
C LEU A 15 9.87 -25.74 4.23
N THR A 16 10.56 -25.35 5.30
CA THR A 16 11.82 -24.59 5.21
C THR A 16 13.07 -25.49 5.16
N SER A 17 12.92 -26.81 5.27
CA SER A 17 14.02 -27.78 5.19
C SER A 17 13.86 -28.77 4.03
N ALA A 18 14.98 -29.06 3.34
CA ALA A 18 15.04 -30.07 2.29
C ALA A 18 15.80 -31.33 2.77
N PRO A 19 15.21 -32.54 2.69
CA PRO A 19 13.82 -32.83 2.31
C PRO A 19 12.83 -32.52 3.45
N ALA A 20 11.60 -32.14 3.09
CA ALA A 20 10.53 -31.82 4.03
C ALA A 20 10.30 -32.97 5.03
N ARG A 21 10.20 -32.62 6.32
CA ARG A 21 9.99 -33.57 7.42
C ARG A 21 8.63 -33.32 8.05
N ALA A 22 7.92 -34.39 8.37
CA ALA A 22 6.69 -34.33 9.15
C ALA A 22 6.98 -34.90 10.54
N LEU A 23 6.55 -34.20 11.59
CA LEU A 23 6.57 -34.73 12.95
C LEU A 23 5.27 -35.49 13.18
N PHE A 24 5.37 -36.79 13.43
CA PHE A 24 4.24 -37.61 13.84
C PHE A 24 4.27 -37.80 15.36
N CYS A 25 3.19 -37.45 16.04
CA CYS A 25 2.97 -37.79 17.43
C CYS A 25 1.71 -38.66 17.52
N GLY A 26 1.89 -39.95 17.79
CA GLY A 26 0.76 -40.84 18.08
C GLY A 26 0.17 -40.49 19.44
N THR A 27 -1.15 -40.64 19.60
CA THR A 27 -1.79 -40.46 20.91
C THR A 27 -1.49 -41.65 21.82
N ALA A 28 -1.21 -41.34 23.09
CA ALA A 28 -0.79 -42.23 24.19
C ALA A 28 0.71 -42.57 24.24
N GLY A 29 1.51 -41.66 24.80
CA GLY A 29 2.79 -41.96 25.46
C GLY A 29 3.97 -42.40 24.57
N ALA A 30 3.81 -42.46 23.24
CA ALA A 30 4.89 -42.78 22.32
C ALA A 30 5.66 -41.51 21.90
N ALA A 31 6.99 -41.60 21.89
CA ALA A 31 7.89 -40.52 21.50
C ALA A 31 7.57 -40.00 20.07
N CYS A 32 7.50 -38.68 19.91
CA CYS A 32 7.34 -38.07 18.60
C CYS A 32 8.55 -38.38 17.72
N ARG A 33 8.30 -38.83 16.49
CA ARG A 33 9.36 -39.19 15.54
C ARG A 33 9.25 -38.31 14.30
N TRP A 34 10.39 -37.76 13.90
CA TRP A 34 10.53 -37.13 12.60
C TRP A 34 10.62 -38.21 11.53
N ALA A 35 9.63 -38.28 10.64
CA ALA A 35 9.67 -39.13 9.46
C ALA A 35 9.92 -38.28 8.21
N ARG A 36 10.59 -38.85 7.22
CA ARG A 36 10.65 -38.21 5.89
C ARG A 36 9.33 -38.51 5.20
N VAL A 37 8.80 -37.53 4.46
CA VAL A 37 7.52 -37.65 3.73
C VAL A 37 7.50 -38.83 2.74
N THR A 38 8.67 -39.37 2.37
CA THR A 38 8.82 -40.51 1.46
C THR A 38 8.71 -41.89 2.12
N ASP A 39 8.50 -41.99 3.44
CA ASP A 39 8.41 -43.30 4.10
C ASP A 39 7.08 -44.02 3.77
N PRO A 40 7.11 -45.35 3.51
CA PRO A 40 5.99 -46.11 2.94
C PRO A 40 4.84 -46.42 3.92
N ILE A 41 4.72 -45.67 5.03
CA ILE A 41 3.75 -45.94 6.11
C ILE A 41 2.40 -45.23 5.88
N PHE A 42 2.29 -44.37 4.85
CA PHE A 42 1.06 -43.62 4.61
C PHE A 42 0.02 -44.44 3.81
N PRO A 43 -1.21 -44.61 4.35
CA PRO A 43 -2.29 -45.25 3.60
C PRO A 43 -2.63 -44.39 2.38
N THR A 44 -2.76 -45.04 1.23
CA THR A 44 -3.17 -44.50 -0.08
C THR A 44 -4.65 -44.11 -0.08
N GLY A 45 -5.05 -43.27 0.88
CA GLY A 45 -6.36 -42.63 0.92
C GLY A 45 -6.39 -41.48 -0.07
N ASN A 46 -7.29 -41.56 -1.05
CA ASN A 46 -7.73 -40.50 -1.98
C ASN A 46 -7.32 -39.07 -1.56
N VAL A 47 -6.11 -38.66 -1.93
CA VAL A 47 -5.73 -37.25 -1.92
C VAL A 47 -6.38 -36.67 -3.17
N ARG A 48 -7.58 -36.08 -3.02
CA ARG A 48 -8.11 -35.18 -4.03
C ARG A 48 -7.02 -34.14 -4.28
N PRO A 49 -6.52 -33.98 -5.52
CA PRO A 49 -5.62 -32.87 -5.80
C PRO A 49 -6.38 -31.59 -5.42
N LEU A 50 -5.84 -30.83 -4.47
CA LEU A 50 -6.20 -29.43 -4.30
C LEU A 50 -5.89 -28.79 -5.65
N TRP A 51 -6.91 -28.64 -6.49
CA TRP A 51 -6.84 -27.86 -7.71
C TRP A 51 -6.09 -26.56 -7.39
N PRO A 52 -5.17 -26.08 -8.24
CA PRO A 52 -4.54 -24.80 -8.00
C PRO A 52 -5.65 -23.76 -7.91
N MET A 53 -5.92 -23.26 -6.70
CA MET A 53 -6.75 -22.09 -6.53
C MET A 53 -6.11 -21.02 -7.38
N ALA A 54 -6.82 -20.60 -8.43
CA ALA A 54 -6.33 -19.55 -9.33
C ALA A 54 -5.84 -18.39 -8.46
N ALA A 55 -4.59 -17.98 -8.65
CA ALA A 55 -3.99 -16.92 -7.86
C ALA A 55 -4.94 -15.70 -7.88
N ALA A 56 -5.21 -15.15 -6.70
CA ALA A 56 -6.10 -13.99 -6.59
C ALA A 56 -5.63 -12.89 -7.55
N PRO A 57 -6.54 -12.28 -8.33
CA PRO A 57 -6.15 -11.26 -9.28
C PRO A 57 -5.46 -10.11 -8.56
N ALA A 58 -4.47 -9.51 -9.21
CA ALA A 58 -3.77 -8.36 -8.65
C ALA A 58 -4.68 -7.12 -8.65
N CYS A 59 -4.53 -6.27 -7.63
CA CYS A 59 -5.17 -4.95 -7.65
C CYS A 59 -4.73 -4.14 -8.87
N HIS A 60 -5.68 -3.56 -9.59
CA HIS A 60 -5.40 -2.81 -10.82
C HIS A 60 -4.70 -1.46 -10.58
N LEU A 61 -4.94 -0.85 -9.42
CA LEU A 61 -4.42 0.47 -9.07
C LEU A 61 -3.05 0.42 -8.37
N CYS A 62 -2.65 -0.73 -7.82
CA CYS A 62 -1.36 -0.89 -7.16
C CYS A 62 -0.25 -1.19 -8.17
N PRO A 63 0.99 -0.74 -7.93
CA PRO A 63 2.13 -1.10 -8.76
C PRO A 63 2.41 -2.61 -8.71
N ALA A 64 3.03 -3.11 -9.78
CA ALA A 64 3.30 -4.54 -9.98
C ALA A 64 4.18 -5.17 -8.88
N ASP A 65 4.96 -4.36 -8.17
CA ASP A 65 5.93 -4.80 -7.15
C ASP A 65 5.33 -4.82 -5.72
N GLY A 66 4.12 -4.28 -5.55
CA GLY A 66 3.41 -4.19 -4.27
C GLY A 66 1.98 -4.71 -4.36
N ARG A 67 1.78 -5.86 -5.04
CA ARG A 67 0.46 -6.45 -5.30
C ARG A 67 -0.24 -6.87 -4.01
N ALA A 68 -0.95 -5.92 -3.41
CA ALA A 68 -2.07 -6.29 -2.56
C ALA A 68 -3.04 -7.11 -3.43
N PRO A 69 -3.48 -8.29 -2.95
CA PRO A 69 -4.46 -9.08 -3.68
C PRO A 69 -5.72 -8.25 -3.87
N ALA A 70 -6.30 -8.28 -5.07
CA ALA A 70 -7.62 -7.73 -5.27
C ALA A 70 -8.62 -8.57 -4.49
N ASP A 71 -9.61 -7.91 -3.91
CA ASP A 71 -10.74 -8.59 -3.34
C ASP A 71 -11.69 -9.00 -4.47
N PRO A 72 -12.02 -10.29 -4.63
CA PRO A 72 -12.94 -10.74 -5.67
C PRO A 72 -14.34 -10.13 -5.54
N ALA A 73 -14.74 -9.67 -4.34
CA ALA A 73 -16.00 -8.98 -4.12
C ALA A 73 -16.00 -7.56 -4.70
N PHE A 74 -14.83 -6.95 -4.89
CA PHE A 74 -14.70 -5.55 -5.30
C PHE A 74 -14.12 -5.42 -6.69
N THR A 75 -15.03 -5.51 -7.66
CA THR A 75 -14.74 -5.24 -9.06
C THR A 75 -15.37 -3.93 -9.51
N VAL A 76 -14.64 -3.19 -10.32
CA VAL A 76 -15.09 -1.93 -10.92
C VAL A 76 -14.83 -1.95 -12.42
N THR A 77 -15.57 -1.14 -13.16
CA THR A 77 -15.38 -0.96 -14.59
C THR A 77 -14.21 0.00 -14.83
N PHE A 78 -13.24 -0.41 -15.63
CA PHE A 78 -12.18 0.46 -16.12
C PHE A 78 -12.40 0.77 -17.60
N ARG A 79 -12.46 2.07 -17.93
CA ARG A 79 -12.54 2.57 -19.29
C ARG A 79 -11.22 3.27 -19.67
N PRO A 80 -10.31 2.58 -20.38
CA PRO A 80 -9.09 3.23 -20.85
C PRO A 80 -9.41 4.29 -21.91
N ALA A 81 -8.46 5.22 -22.11
CA ALA A 81 -8.56 6.22 -23.19
C ALA A 81 -8.62 5.59 -24.59
N SER A 82 -8.02 4.40 -24.76
CA SER A 82 -8.15 3.58 -25.96
C SER A 82 -8.43 2.12 -25.62
N GLY A 83 -9.30 1.48 -26.40
CA GLY A 83 -9.66 0.08 -26.24
C GLY A 83 -10.95 -0.18 -25.45
N PRO A 84 -11.31 -1.46 -25.25
CA PRO A 84 -12.58 -1.84 -24.64
C PRO A 84 -12.59 -1.61 -23.12
N SER A 85 -13.78 -1.38 -22.58
CA SER A 85 -14.02 -1.38 -21.14
C SER A 85 -13.80 -2.79 -20.58
N ARG A 86 -13.27 -2.89 -19.35
CA ARG A 86 -13.06 -4.19 -18.67
C ARG A 86 -13.34 -4.10 -17.18
N ARG A 87 -13.70 -5.23 -16.56
CA ARG A 87 -13.81 -5.34 -15.10
C ARG A 87 -12.42 -5.57 -14.51
N VAL A 88 -12.10 -4.82 -13.46
CA VAL A 88 -10.82 -4.93 -12.75
C VAL A 88 -11.06 -5.03 -11.26
N GLY A 89 -10.22 -5.81 -10.58
CA GLY A 89 -10.28 -5.96 -9.12
C GLY A 89 -9.50 -4.85 -8.40
N LEU A 90 -10.00 -4.44 -7.25
CA LEU A 90 -9.32 -3.52 -6.33
C LEU A 90 -9.00 -4.22 -5.01
N CYS A 91 -7.88 -3.87 -4.38
CA CYS A 91 -7.65 -4.26 -2.99
C CYS A 91 -8.50 -3.38 -2.04
N ALA A 92 -8.68 -3.82 -0.80
CA ALA A 92 -9.46 -3.10 0.22
C ALA A 92 -9.01 -1.64 0.37
N TYR A 93 -7.70 -1.37 0.33
CA TYR A 93 -7.15 -0.02 0.43
C TYR A 93 -7.54 0.85 -0.79
N CYS A 94 -7.43 0.32 -2.02
CA CYS A 94 -7.84 1.02 -3.24
C CYS A 94 -9.32 1.31 -3.30
N GLN A 95 -10.14 0.40 -2.79
CA GLN A 95 -11.58 0.58 -2.76
C GLN A 95 -11.98 1.77 -1.90
N VAL A 96 -11.44 1.85 -0.68
CA VAL A 96 -11.84 2.89 0.29
C VAL A 96 -11.13 4.21 0.06
N GLY A 97 -9.87 4.18 -0.39
CA GLY A 97 -9.03 5.38 -0.47
C GLY A 97 -9.26 6.23 -1.71
N ARG A 98 -9.80 5.68 -2.79
CA ARG A 98 -9.90 6.39 -4.06
C ARG A 98 -10.93 7.52 -4.02
N PRO A 99 -10.71 8.62 -4.77
CA PRO A 99 -11.71 9.69 -4.92
C PRO A 99 -13.08 9.19 -5.36
N GLY A 100 -13.12 8.29 -6.34
CA GLY A 100 -14.34 7.75 -6.92
C GLY A 100 -14.92 6.54 -6.20
N ARG A 101 -14.68 6.36 -4.89
CA ARG A 101 -15.00 5.13 -4.15
C ARG A 101 -16.47 4.70 -4.25
N GLU A 102 -17.38 5.65 -4.41
CA GLU A 102 -18.83 5.43 -4.54
C GLU A 102 -19.26 5.05 -5.97
N ARG A 103 -18.38 5.17 -6.96
CA ARG A 103 -18.69 4.89 -8.38
C ARG A 103 -18.29 3.47 -8.74
N ASP A 104 -19.07 2.80 -9.56
CA ASP A 104 -18.71 1.48 -10.11
C ASP A 104 -17.67 1.56 -11.24
N GLU A 105 -17.12 2.75 -11.52
CA GLU A 105 -16.17 3.02 -12.58
C GLU A 105 -14.90 3.71 -12.04
N LEU A 106 -13.74 3.33 -12.58
CA LEU A 106 -12.48 4.04 -12.39
C LEU A 106 -12.39 5.22 -13.35
N GLY A 107 -12.23 6.41 -12.79
CA GLY A 107 -12.04 7.63 -13.54
C GLY A 107 -10.59 8.14 -13.50
N PRO A 108 -10.30 9.23 -14.23
CA PRO A 108 -8.99 9.89 -14.23
C PRO A 108 -8.52 10.30 -12.82
N ALA A 109 -9.45 10.68 -11.94
CA ALA A 109 -9.17 11.03 -10.55
C ALA A 109 -8.56 9.87 -9.75
N ASP A 110 -8.98 8.63 -10.02
CA ASP A 110 -8.49 7.46 -9.30
C ASP A 110 -7.05 7.13 -9.72
N VAL A 111 -6.71 7.38 -10.98
CA VAL A 111 -5.35 7.23 -11.51
C VAL A 111 -4.43 8.34 -10.99
N ALA A 112 -4.88 9.60 -11.04
CA ALA A 112 -4.16 10.75 -10.51
C ALA A 112 -3.87 10.59 -9.01
N TRP A 113 -4.88 10.15 -8.24
CA TRP A 113 -4.72 9.83 -6.83
C TRP A 113 -3.63 8.79 -6.59
N ARG A 114 -3.59 7.72 -7.37
CA ARG A 114 -2.59 6.67 -7.20
C ARG A 114 -1.17 7.13 -7.51
N ALA A 115 -1.01 7.93 -8.55
CA ALA A 115 0.27 8.54 -8.86
C ALA A 115 0.71 9.45 -7.70
N LEU A 116 -0.19 10.32 -7.22
CA LEU A 116 0.07 11.22 -6.11
C LEU A 116 0.45 10.49 -4.81
N GLU A 117 -0.32 9.48 -4.43
CA GLU A 117 -0.10 8.70 -3.21
C GLU A 117 1.26 7.99 -3.26
N ARG A 118 1.58 7.35 -4.40
CA ARG A 118 2.86 6.68 -4.61
C ARG A 118 4.02 7.66 -4.52
N ASP A 119 3.91 8.79 -5.22
CA ASP A 119 5.00 9.75 -5.31
C ASP A 119 5.22 10.47 -3.96
N ALA A 120 4.14 10.83 -3.25
CA ALA A 120 4.22 11.37 -1.91
C ALA A 120 4.82 10.38 -0.91
N THR A 121 4.40 9.11 -0.94
CA THR A 121 4.94 8.06 -0.07
C THR A 121 6.42 7.82 -0.36
N ARG A 122 6.81 7.75 -1.64
CA ARG A 122 8.21 7.56 -2.06
C ARG A 122 9.09 8.73 -1.60
N LEU A 123 8.60 9.96 -1.72
CA LEU A 123 9.33 11.14 -1.27
C LEU A 123 9.49 11.15 0.25
N LEU A 124 8.42 10.84 0.99
CA LEU A 124 8.48 10.73 2.44
C LEU A 124 9.46 9.65 2.88
N THR A 125 9.41 8.44 2.31
CA THR A 125 10.38 7.37 2.59
C THR A 125 11.81 7.81 2.27
N ALA A 126 12.03 8.46 1.11
CA ALA A 126 13.36 8.93 0.73
C ALA A 126 13.89 9.99 1.70
N HIS A 127 13.01 10.85 2.20
CA HIS A 127 13.34 11.86 3.20
C HIS A 127 13.67 11.25 4.56
N GLU A 128 12.82 10.37 5.08
CA GLU A 128 13.03 9.64 6.35
C GLU A 128 14.32 8.80 6.33
N GLN A 129 14.74 8.31 5.16
CA GLN A 129 15.98 7.54 4.97
C GLN A 129 17.21 8.42 4.67
N GLY A 130 17.07 9.75 4.56
CA GLY A 130 18.17 10.64 4.19
C GLY A 130 18.62 10.53 2.72
N HIS A 131 17.87 9.83 1.87
CA HIS A 131 18.12 9.72 0.43
C HIS A 131 17.63 10.95 -0.36
N TRP A 132 16.89 11.84 0.29
CA TRP A 132 16.44 13.10 -0.27
C TRP A 132 16.29 14.15 0.83
N THR A 133 16.89 15.31 0.60
CA THR A 133 16.68 16.51 1.42
C THR A 133 15.99 17.55 0.52
N PRO A 134 14.88 18.16 0.96
CA PRO A 134 14.27 19.26 0.21
C PRO A 134 15.24 20.43 0.13
N SER A 135 15.22 21.19 -0.98
CA SER A 135 15.89 22.50 -0.99
C SER A 135 15.13 23.49 -0.10
N ASP A 136 15.76 24.58 0.30
CA ASP A 136 15.11 25.65 1.08
C ASP A 136 13.81 26.13 0.42
N GLY A 137 13.81 26.29 -0.92
CA GLY A 137 12.60 26.65 -1.66
C GLY A 137 11.51 25.58 -1.66
N GLU A 138 11.87 24.29 -1.65
CA GLU A 138 10.88 23.21 -1.50
C GLU A 138 10.32 23.14 -0.08
N ALA A 139 11.15 23.39 0.92
CA ALA A 139 10.76 23.39 2.33
C ALA A 139 9.87 24.60 2.66
N GLU A 140 10.23 25.80 2.19
CA GLU A 140 9.41 27.00 2.28
C GLU A 140 8.06 26.80 1.57
N PHE A 141 8.08 26.21 0.37
CA PHE A 141 6.87 25.88 -0.36
C PHE A 141 5.98 24.89 0.41
N ALA A 142 6.55 23.83 0.99
CA ALA A 142 5.81 22.89 1.83
C ALA A 142 5.18 23.60 3.05
N ALA A 143 5.93 24.49 3.72
CA ALA A 143 5.40 25.27 4.83
C ALA A 143 4.25 26.21 4.39
N GLY A 144 4.34 26.79 3.20
CA GLY A 144 3.25 27.53 2.56
C GLY A 144 2.01 26.65 2.32
N LEU A 145 2.22 25.46 1.76
CA LEU A 145 1.15 24.46 1.52
C LEU A 145 0.45 24.03 2.82
N ALA A 146 1.19 23.89 3.92
CA ALA A 146 0.62 23.49 5.22
C ALA A 146 -0.36 24.54 5.77
N ARG A 147 -0.15 25.83 5.46
CA ARG A 147 -0.95 26.95 6.01
C ARG A 147 -2.12 27.38 5.14
N MET A 148 -2.14 26.99 3.86
CA MET A 148 -3.18 27.39 2.93
C MET A 148 -4.38 26.43 2.93
N PRO A 149 -5.56 26.87 2.46
CA PRO A 149 -6.69 25.99 2.24
C PRO A 149 -6.37 24.92 1.19
N TRP A 150 -6.73 23.66 1.47
CA TRP A 150 -6.55 22.53 0.55
C TRP A 150 -7.71 22.46 -0.44
N THR A 151 -7.81 23.46 -1.31
CA THR A 151 -8.80 23.53 -2.39
C THR A 151 -8.12 23.43 -3.76
N GLU A 152 -8.88 23.09 -4.79
CA GLU A 152 -8.37 23.07 -6.18
C GLU A 152 -7.76 24.43 -6.59
N GLU A 153 -8.45 25.52 -6.28
CA GLU A 153 -8.04 26.88 -6.68
C GLU A 153 -6.77 27.32 -5.95
N SER A 154 -6.73 27.09 -4.63
CA SER A 154 -5.55 27.40 -3.82
C SER A 154 -4.35 26.57 -4.29
N MET A 155 -4.51 25.26 -4.51
CA MET A 155 -3.44 24.39 -5.00
C MET A 155 -2.94 24.81 -6.39
N ARG A 156 -3.84 25.17 -7.31
CA ARG A 156 -3.46 25.69 -8.63
C ARG A 156 -2.63 26.96 -8.52
N THR A 157 -3.03 27.88 -7.66
CA THR A 157 -2.32 29.15 -7.45
C THR A 157 -0.93 28.89 -6.87
N ALA A 158 -0.84 28.07 -5.82
CA ALA A 158 0.42 27.72 -5.18
C ALA A 158 1.40 27.02 -6.14
N VAL A 159 0.94 26.04 -6.91
CA VAL A 159 1.77 25.36 -7.92
C VAL A 159 2.26 26.34 -8.98
N ARG A 160 1.39 27.23 -9.49
CA ARG A 160 1.76 28.23 -10.50
C ARG A 160 2.81 29.20 -9.99
N GLU A 161 2.69 29.66 -8.75
CA GLU A 161 3.66 30.57 -8.12
C GLU A 161 4.99 29.86 -7.87
N ALA A 162 4.94 28.63 -7.33
CA ALA A 162 6.13 27.82 -7.09
C ALA A 162 6.86 27.44 -8.39
N SER A 163 6.16 27.16 -9.48
CA SER A 163 6.79 26.86 -10.78
C SER A 163 7.69 28.00 -11.28
N ASN A 164 7.42 29.25 -10.89
CA ASN A 164 8.27 30.38 -11.27
C ASN A 164 9.55 30.50 -10.44
N ILE A 165 9.64 29.80 -9.30
CA ILE A 165 10.70 29.94 -8.30
C ILE A 165 11.49 28.62 -8.12
N VAL A 166 10.81 27.48 -8.18
CA VAL A 166 11.30 26.13 -7.86
C VAL A 166 11.08 25.18 -9.04
N TYR A 167 11.71 25.49 -10.19
CA TYR A 167 11.44 24.81 -11.47
C TYR A 167 11.80 23.30 -11.50
N ALA A 168 12.56 22.80 -10.52
CA ALA A 168 13.12 21.44 -10.51
C ALA A 168 12.84 20.62 -9.23
N GLY A 169 11.99 21.12 -8.33
CA GLY A 169 11.68 20.44 -7.06
C GLY A 169 10.97 19.10 -7.26
N ARG A 170 11.39 18.07 -6.52
CA ARG A 170 10.72 16.76 -6.50
C ARG A 170 9.31 16.86 -5.92
N LEU A 171 9.10 17.73 -4.91
CA LEU A 171 7.79 17.98 -4.32
C LEU A 171 6.81 18.58 -5.34
N LEU A 172 7.27 19.59 -6.10
CA LEU A 172 6.46 20.23 -7.13
C LEU A 172 6.06 19.22 -8.23
N ARG A 173 6.98 18.35 -8.66
CA ARG A 173 6.69 17.28 -9.62
C ARG A 173 5.69 16.25 -9.12
N ALA A 174 5.72 15.92 -7.82
CA ALA A 174 4.75 14.99 -7.25
C ALA A 174 3.34 15.60 -7.19
N LEU A 175 3.26 16.91 -6.97
CA LEU A 175 2.01 17.67 -6.97
C LEU A 175 1.46 17.92 -8.37
N ASP A 176 2.34 18.05 -9.36
CA ASP A 176 2.02 18.54 -10.70
C ASP A 176 0.84 17.78 -11.31
N ASN A 177 -0.22 18.55 -11.61
CA ASN A 177 -1.55 18.16 -12.08
C ASN A 177 -2.33 17.15 -11.22
N ASN A 178 -1.68 16.18 -10.58
CA ASN A 178 -2.34 15.11 -9.84
C ASN A 178 -3.11 15.63 -8.62
N ALA A 179 -2.50 16.50 -7.81
CA ALA A 179 -3.16 17.06 -6.63
C ALA A 179 -4.39 17.90 -7.01
N ILE A 180 -4.28 18.70 -8.07
CA ILE A 180 -5.37 19.54 -8.60
C ILE A 180 -6.52 18.65 -9.11
N VAL A 181 -6.21 17.57 -9.85
CA VAL A 181 -7.22 16.63 -10.34
C VAL A 181 -7.92 15.91 -9.19
N VAL A 182 -7.20 15.50 -8.14
CA VAL A 182 -7.82 14.87 -6.97
C VAL A 182 -8.76 15.84 -6.25
N LEU A 183 -8.29 17.07 -5.98
CA LEU A 183 -9.05 18.10 -5.26
C LEU A 183 -10.35 18.54 -5.97
N ARG A 184 -10.49 18.30 -7.27
CA ARG A 184 -11.77 18.48 -8.00
C ARG A 184 -12.87 17.51 -7.58
N HIS A 185 -12.51 16.39 -6.99
CA HIS A 185 -13.41 15.26 -6.77
C HIS A 185 -13.60 14.89 -5.31
N VAL A 186 -12.80 15.47 -4.41
CA VAL A 186 -12.86 15.15 -2.97
C VAL A 186 -12.83 16.42 -2.14
N PRO A 187 -13.46 16.42 -0.95
CA PRO A 187 -13.29 17.52 -0.01
C PRO A 187 -11.83 17.62 0.48
N PRO A 188 -11.41 18.79 1.00
CA PRO A 188 -10.05 19.03 1.46
C PRO A 188 -9.53 17.95 2.41
N ASP A 189 -10.35 17.50 3.37
CA ASP A 189 -9.97 16.56 4.43
C ASP A 189 -10.19 15.08 4.06
N ASP A 190 -10.41 14.80 2.77
CA ASP A 190 -10.57 13.42 2.31
C ASP A 190 -9.29 12.61 2.48
N ARG A 191 -9.46 11.35 2.86
CA ARG A 191 -8.37 10.37 3.02
C ARG A 191 -7.52 10.20 1.76
N ALA A 192 -8.06 10.48 0.57
CA ALA A 192 -7.32 10.44 -0.68
C ALA A 192 -6.07 11.35 -0.66
N LEU A 193 -6.09 12.42 0.13
CA LEU A 193 -4.99 13.39 0.25
C LEU A 193 -4.05 13.09 1.41
N HIS A 194 -4.30 12.04 2.21
CA HIS A 194 -3.60 11.79 3.47
C HIS A 194 -2.09 11.66 3.32
N SER A 195 -1.61 10.87 2.35
CA SER A 195 -0.17 10.67 2.13
C SER A 195 0.55 11.97 1.72
N LEU A 196 -0.13 12.81 0.93
CA LEU A 196 0.41 14.10 0.54
C LEU A 196 0.45 15.07 1.72
N ARG A 197 -0.62 15.15 2.51
CA ARG A 197 -0.68 15.97 3.74
C ARG A 197 0.43 15.58 4.69
N ARG A 198 0.58 14.28 4.96
CA ARG A 198 1.66 13.76 5.83
C ARG A 198 3.05 14.20 5.35
N LEU A 199 3.32 14.13 4.04
CA LEU A 199 4.58 14.61 3.49
C LEU A 199 4.75 16.12 3.74
N VAL A 200 3.76 16.92 3.39
CA VAL A 200 3.79 18.39 3.56
C VAL A 200 4.01 18.78 5.02
N ASP A 201 3.29 18.14 5.96
CA ASP A 201 3.38 18.42 7.39
C ASP A 201 4.77 18.11 7.97
N VAL A 202 5.38 17.00 7.55
CA VAL A 202 6.75 16.63 7.96
C VAL A 202 7.74 17.69 7.48
N LEU A 203 7.70 18.04 6.20
CA LEU A 203 8.63 19.04 5.64
C LEU A 203 8.42 20.43 6.26
N ALA A 204 7.17 20.84 6.49
CA ALA A 204 6.84 22.10 7.13
C ALA A 204 7.35 22.17 8.58
N THR A 205 7.15 21.09 9.35
CA THR A 205 7.62 21.00 10.75
C THR A 205 9.13 21.11 10.84
N GLU A 206 9.87 20.52 9.91
CA GLU A 206 11.32 20.60 9.88
C GLU A 206 11.83 21.98 9.48
N TRP A 207 11.17 22.63 8.52
CA TRP A 207 11.49 23.99 8.11
C TRP A 207 11.31 25.02 9.23
N GLU A 208 10.24 24.88 10.01
CA GLU A 208 9.93 25.77 11.13
C GLU A 208 10.81 25.51 12.38
N ARG A 209 11.58 24.41 12.39
CA ARG A 209 12.48 24.09 13.49
C ARG A 209 13.66 25.07 13.51
N PRO A 210 13.88 25.82 14.61
CA PRO A 210 15.02 26.72 14.70
C PRO A 210 16.35 25.96 14.53
N PRO A 211 17.32 26.50 13.78
CA PRO A 211 18.65 25.92 13.70
C PRO A 211 19.34 26.07 15.06
N GLY A 212 19.35 25.01 15.87
CA GLY A 212 20.18 24.93 17.08
C GLY A 212 19.47 24.91 18.42
N GLY A 213 18.53 23.98 18.63
CA GLY A 213 18.25 23.47 19.97
C GLY A 213 19.40 22.58 20.47
N HIS A 214 20.61 23.11 20.60
CA HIS A 214 21.61 22.48 21.46
C HIS A 214 21.07 22.58 22.89
N SER A 215 20.75 21.44 23.49
CA SER A 215 20.47 21.36 24.92
C SER A 215 21.70 21.88 25.67
N PRO A 216 21.60 22.95 26.49
CA PRO A 216 22.71 23.40 27.32
C PRO A 216 23.00 22.46 28.51
N ASP A 217 22.23 21.39 28.71
CA ASP A 217 22.41 20.46 29.84
C ASP A 217 23.23 19.22 29.45
N ALA A 218 24.52 19.45 29.21
CA ALA A 218 25.56 18.43 29.34
C ALA A 218 26.76 19.07 30.03
N ALA A 219 26.62 19.28 31.35
CA ALA A 219 27.70 19.60 32.27
C ALA A 219 27.73 18.53 33.38
#